data_AF-X0RRM1-F1
#
_entry.id   AF-X0RRM1-F1
#
_cell.length_a   1.000
_cell.length_b   1.000
_cell.length_c   1.000
_cell.angle_alpha   90.00
_cell.angle_beta   90.00
_cell.angle_gamma   90.00
#
_symmetry.space_group_name_H-M   'P 1'
#
loop_
_entity.id
_entity.type
_entity.pdbx_description
1 polymer ?
#
loop_
_entity_poly.entity_id
_entity_poly.type
_entity_poly.pdbx_seq_one_letter_code
_entity_poly.pdbx_strand_id
1 'polypeptide(L)'
;MTQYLLKATVLILLGAIAVLMVFIAKYWAPDRTVAELKQWQLPNSEFIDIQGMQAHVAQSANCYTNRGNTAEKNRPETIVLLHGTSASLHTWKSWTKALSDQYCVVSMDLPGFGLTGPYVDESTRYSSENYAAFVIEVLNHLKLDRVTLAGNSLGGKVAWRTAALYPERVNRLILVDSVGYPTTPKHIPIGFKLAKYPMMSPILNRILPRNVVEKKRFKRVCR
;
A
#
# COMPACT_ATOMS: atom_id res chain seq x y z
N MET A 1 -34.46 46.04 4.05
CA MET A 1 -33.88 45.17 3.00
C MET A 1 -32.68 44.37 3.52
N THR A 2 -31.69 45.02 4.12
CA THR A 2 -30.44 44.42 4.67
C THR A 2 -30.65 43.34 5.73
N GLN A 3 -31.62 43.50 6.66
CA GLN A 3 -31.88 42.51 7.71
C GLN A 3 -32.47 41.19 7.17
N TYR A 4 -33.27 41.25 6.10
CA TYR A 4 -33.84 40.06 5.45
C TYR A 4 -32.77 39.33 4.63
N LEU A 5 -31.93 40.07 3.91
CA LEU A 5 -30.77 39.52 3.21
C LEU A 5 -29.81 38.81 4.19
N LEU A 6 -29.51 39.42 5.34
CA LEU A 6 -28.65 38.79 6.36
C LEU A 6 -29.24 37.47 6.90
N LYS A 7 -30.53 37.46 7.24
CA LYS A 7 -31.23 36.24 7.72
C LYS A 7 -31.24 35.14 6.65
N ALA A 8 -31.51 35.49 5.40
CA ALA A 8 -31.48 34.54 4.29
C ALA A 8 -30.08 33.94 4.10
N THR A 9 -29.03 34.75 4.12
CA THR A 9 -27.64 34.27 4.00
C THR A 9 -27.27 33.34 5.16
N VAL A 10 -27.64 33.68 6.40
CA VAL A 10 -27.40 32.82 7.57
C VAL A 10 -28.12 31.47 7.42
N LEU A 11 -29.39 31.46 7.00
CA LEU A 11 -30.14 30.22 6.79
C LEU A 11 -29.52 29.34 5.68
N ILE A 12 -29.06 29.96 4.59
CA ILE A 12 -28.37 29.25 3.50
C ILE A 12 -27.06 28.61 4.01
N LEU A 13 -26.27 29.37 4.79
CA LEU A 13 -25.03 28.87 5.38
C LEU A 13 -25.29 27.71 6.34
N LEU A 14 -26.30 27.83 7.22
CA LEU A 14 -26.69 26.76 8.13
C LEU A 14 -27.16 25.51 7.38
N GLY A 15 -27.95 25.68 6.32
CA GLY A 15 -28.36 24.58 5.45
C GLY A 15 -27.16 23.89 4.78
N ALA A 16 -26.22 24.66 4.25
CA ALA A 16 -25.01 24.12 3.64
C ALA A 16 -24.13 23.35 4.65
N ILE A 17 -23.98 23.88 5.88
CA ILE A 17 -23.26 23.20 6.96
C ILE A 17 -23.97 21.90 7.35
N ALA A 18 -25.29 21.90 7.47
CA ALA A 18 -26.06 20.70 7.80
C ALA A 18 -25.89 19.62 6.72
N VAL A 19 -25.95 19.98 5.43
CA VAL A 19 -25.71 19.04 4.32
C VAL A 19 -24.28 18.50 4.36
N LEU A 20 -23.29 19.35 4.65
CA LEU A 20 -21.90 18.92 4.78
C LEU A 20 -21.71 17.96 5.95
N MET A 21 -22.32 18.23 7.11
CA MET A 21 -22.27 17.34 8.27
C MET A 21 -22.90 15.97 7.98
N VAL A 22 -24.06 15.94 7.31
CA VAL A 22 -24.70 14.69 6.88
C VAL A 22 -23.81 13.93 5.91
N PHE A 23 -23.14 14.62 4.98
CA PHE A 23 -22.19 14.00 4.06
C PHE A 23 -20.99 13.39 4.79
N ILE A 24 -20.38 14.14 5.72
CA ILE A 24 -19.26 13.66 6.54
C ILE A 24 -19.68 12.43 7.35
N ALA A 25 -20.81 12.52 8.08
CA ALA A 25 -21.31 11.42 8.90
C ALA A 25 -21.61 10.17 8.07
N LYS A 26 -22.21 10.33 6.89
CA LYS A 26 -22.52 9.23 5.97
C LYS A 26 -21.28 8.49 5.48
N TYR A 27 -20.19 9.21 5.25
CA TYR A 27 -18.95 8.64 4.70
C TYR A 27 -17.84 8.52 5.74
N TRP A 28 -18.17 8.70 7.02
CA TRP A 28 -17.22 8.58 8.12
C TRP A 28 -16.72 7.14 8.22
N ALA A 29 -15.41 7.00 8.12
CA ALA A 29 -14.69 5.74 8.13
C ALA A 29 -13.43 5.93 8.98
N PRO A 30 -13.53 5.79 10.31
CA PRO A 30 -12.37 5.86 11.18
C PRO A 30 -11.46 4.66 10.95
N ASP A 31 -10.21 4.78 11.38
CA ASP A 31 -9.23 3.69 11.32
C ASP A 31 -9.71 2.48 12.11
N ARG A 32 -9.45 1.30 11.57
CA ARG A 32 -9.74 0.02 12.21
C ARG A 32 -8.47 -0.54 12.80
N THR A 33 -8.60 -1.25 13.91
CA THR A 33 -7.46 -1.91 14.54
C THR A 33 -6.98 -3.08 13.66
N VAL A 34 -5.68 -3.39 13.73
CA VAL A 34 -5.14 -4.57 13.02
C VAL A 34 -5.84 -5.85 13.45
N ALA A 35 -6.21 -5.97 14.74
CA ALA A 35 -6.95 -7.11 15.28
C ALA A 35 -8.29 -7.34 14.57
N GLU A 36 -9.07 -6.29 14.31
CA GLU A 36 -10.32 -6.39 13.54
C GLU A 36 -10.07 -6.74 12.07
N LEU A 37 -8.95 -6.29 11.51
CA LEU A 37 -8.61 -6.51 10.11
C LEU A 37 -7.99 -7.90 9.85
N LYS A 38 -7.49 -8.61 10.87
CA LYS A 38 -6.92 -9.96 10.74
C LYS A 38 -7.87 -10.98 10.11
N GLN A 39 -9.19 -10.75 10.13
CA GLN A 39 -10.16 -11.57 9.39
C GLN A 39 -9.89 -11.60 7.86
N TRP A 40 -9.16 -10.61 7.33
CA TRP A 40 -8.77 -10.51 5.93
C TRP A 40 -7.34 -11.02 5.68
N GLN A 41 -6.71 -11.69 6.64
CA GLN A 41 -5.41 -12.32 6.45
C GLN A 41 -5.51 -13.47 5.44
N LEU A 42 -4.48 -13.65 4.60
CA LEU A 42 -4.42 -14.79 3.70
C LEU A 42 -4.01 -16.07 4.47
N PRO A 43 -4.49 -17.26 4.08
CA PRO A 43 -4.14 -18.50 4.78
C PRO A 43 -2.63 -18.80 4.77
N ASN A 44 -1.91 -18.33 3.75
CA ASN A 44 -0.47 -18.52 3.57
C ASN A 44 0.35 -17.28 3.94
N SER A 45 -0.21 -16.38 4.76
CA SER A 45 0.49 -15.21 5.26
C SER A 45 0.70 -15.25 6.76
N GLU A 46 1.77 -14.58 7.19
CA GLU A 46 2.25 -14.50 8.56
C GLU A 46 2.65 -13.06 8.90
N PHE A 47 2.88 -12.83 10.18
CA PHE A 47 3.45 -11.58 10.68
C PHE A 47 4.87 -11.86 11.15
N ILE A 48 5.81 -11.04 10.67
CA ILE A 48 7.22 -11.08 11.08
C ILE A 48 7.61 -9.77 11.74
N ASP A 49 8.48 -9.83 12.74
CA ASP A 49 9.00 -8.61 13.39
C ASP A 49 10.09 -7.97 12.53
N ILE A 50 9.84 -6.73 12.09
CA ILE A 50 10.75 -5.94 11.26
C ILE A 50 10.80 -4.54 11.84
N GLN A 51 11.93 -4.14 12.41
CA GLN A 51 12.12 -2.81 12.99
C GLN A 51 11.02 -2.46 14.03
N GLY A 52 10.57 -3.44 14.82
CA GLY A 52 9.49 -3.29 15.80
C GLY A 52 8.07 -3.24 15.21
N MET A 53 7.92 -3.34 13.88
CA MET A 53 6.64 -3.51 13.21
C MET A 53 6.29 -4.98 13.06
N GLN A 54 4.99 -5.29 13.11
CA GLN A 54 4.46 -6.59 12.71
C GLN A 54 4.18 -6.57 11.21
N ALA A 55 5.19 -6.86 10.40
CA ALA A 55 5.08 -6.84 8.95
C ALA A 55 4.30 -8.05 8.44
N HIS A 56 3.25 -7.80 7.64
CA HIS A 56 2.42 -8.83 7.06
C HIS A 56 2.99 -9.31 5.72
N VAL A 57 3.36 -10.59 5.67
CA VAL A 57 4.05 -11.20 4.52
C VAL A 57 3.37 -12.52 4.15
N ALA A 58 3.21 -12.80 2.87
CA ALA A 58 2.72 -14.07 2.35
C ALA A 58 3.82 -14.79 1.56
N GLN A 59 3.94 -16.09 1.77
CA GLN A 59 4.87 -16.96 1.05
C GLN A 59 4.10 -18.09 0.38
N SER A 60 4.44 -18.42 -0.87
CA SER A 60 3.92 -19.60 -1.54
C SER A 60 4.48 -20.89 -0.94
N ALA A 61 3.80 -22.03 -1.12
CA ALA A 61 4.28 -23.33 -0.63
C ALA A 61 5.69 -23.70 -1.13
N ASN A 62 6.03 -23.29 -2.36
CA ASN A 62 7.32 -23.55 -3.00
C ASN A 62 8.49 -22.77 -2.35
N CYS A 63 8.22 -21.84 -1.42
CA CYS A 63 9.26 -21.20 -0.62
C CYS A 63 9.84 -22.12 0.47
N TYR A 64 9.16 -23.21 0.80
CA TYR A 64 9.56 -24.15 1.84
C TYR A 64 10.12 -25.45 1.27
N THR A 65 9.97 -25.70 -0.03
CA THR A 65 10.61 -26.86 -0.69
C THR A 65 12.12 -26.76 -0.53
N ASN A 66 12.75 -27.84 -0.06
CA ASN A 66 14.19 -27.91 0.22
C ASN A 66 14.69 -27.02 1.38
N ARG A 67 13.82 -26.51 2.27
CA ARG A 67 14.25 -25.98 3.59
C ARG A 67 14.75 -27.13 4.46
N GLY A 68 16.03 -27.46 4.34
CA GLY A 68 16.70 -28.53 5.10
C GLY A 68 17.80 -29.26 4.33
N ASN A 69 17.79 -29.16 2.99
CA ASN A 69 18.90 -29.63 2.16
C ASN A 69 19.88 -28.48 1.96
N THR A 70 21.13 -28.64 2.40
CA THR A 70 22.23 -27.68 2.24
C THR A 70 22.68 -27.48 0.79
N ALA A 71 22.11 -28.23 -0.15
CA ALA A 71 22.30 -28.00 -1.57
C ALA A 71 21.41 -26.84 -2.05
N GLU A 72 21.94 -25.62 -1.99
CA GLU A 72 21.36 -24.39 -2.60
C GLU A 72 20.93 -24.60 -4.06
N LYS A 73 21.54 -25.58 -4.75
CA LYS A 73 21.36 -25.89 -6.18
C LYS A 73 19.92 -26.19 -6.63
N ASN A 74 19.01 -26.53 -5.71
CA ASN A 74 17.63 -26.90 -6.03
C ASN A 74 16.56 -25.99 -5.38
N ARG A 75 16.92 -24.81 -4.86
CA ARG A 75 15.89 -23.87 -4.38
C ARG A 75 15.22 -23.17 -5.57
N PRO A 76 13.88 -23.08 -5.59
CA PRO A 76 13.17 -22.28 -6.58
C PRO A 76 13.64 -20.83 -6.56
N GLU A 77 13.77 -20.20 -7.72
CA GLU A 77 14.03 -18.76 -7.79
C GLU A 77 12.92 -18.01 -7.05
N THR A 78 13.30 -16.95 -6.32
CA THR A 78 12.35 -16.17 -5.51
C THR A 78 11.92 -14.91 -6.24
N ILE A 79 10.60 -14.70 -6.32
CA ILE A 79 9.97 -13.48 -6.83
C ILE A 79 9.28 -12.78 -5.67
N VAL A 80 9.67 -11.53 -5.41
CA VAL A 80 9.09 -10.68 -4.37
C VAL A 80 8.20 -9.62 -5.01
N LEU A 81 6.95 -9.53 -4.56
CA LEU A 81 5.89 -8.71 -5.16
C LEU A 81 5.48 -7.56 -4.25
N LEU A 82 5.63 -6.31 -4.73
CA LEU A 82 5.37 -5.08 -3.99
C LEU A 82 4.14 -4.34 -4.54
N HIS A 83 3.12 -4.14 -3.71
CA HIS A 83 1.87 -3.50 -4.12
C HIS A 83 1.97 -1.96 -4.25
N GLY A 84 0.98 -1.34 -4.89
CA GLY A 84 0.85 0.11 -5.04
C GLY A 84 0.16 0.83 -3.87
N THR A 85 -0.04 2.13 -3.98
CA THR A 85 -0.81 2.92 -2.99
C THR A 85 -2.27 2.47 -2.94
N SER A 86 -2.88 2.49 -1.75
CA SER A 86 -4.28 2.06 -1.53
C SER A 86 -4.55 0.61 -1.93
N ALA A 87 -3.52 -0.23 -1.84
CA ALA A 87 -3.56 -1.65 -2.11
C ALA A 87 -2.89 -2.42 -0.96
N SER A 88 -2.82 -3.74 -1.10
CA SER A 88 -2.14 -4.65 -0.17
C SER A 88 -1.57 -5.83 -0.95
N LEU A 89 -0.89 -6.75 -0.27
CA LEU A 89 -0.37 -8.00 -0.81
C LEU A 89 -1.45 -8.84 -1.53
N HIS A 90 -2.73 -8.62 -1.22
CA HIS A 90 -3.87 -9.25 -1.89
C HIS A 90 -3.92 -8.97 -3.40
N THR A 91 -3.36 -7.85 -3.83
CA THR A 91 -3.22 -7.48 -5.26
C THR A 91 -2.58 -8.60 -6.07
N TRP A 92 -1.68 -9.36 -5.43
CA TRP A 92 -0.86 -10.36 -6.08
C TRP A 92 -1.45 -11.77 -6.04
N LYS A 93 -2.64 -11.99 -5.45
CA LYS A 93 -3.22 -13.33 -5.28
C LYS A 93 -3.25 -14.17 -6.57
N SER A 94 -3.64 -13.56 -7.70
CA SER A 94 -3.67 -14.26 -9.00
C SER A 94 -2.28 -14.57 -9.54
N TRP A 95 -1.31 -13.66 -9.34
CA TRP A 95 0.09 -13.88 -9.74
C TRP A 95 0.73 -14.96 -8.88
N THR A 96 0.53 -14.91 -7.56
CA THR A 96 0.96 -15.97 -6.64
C THR A 96 0.42 -17.31 -7.11
N LYS A 97 -0.89 -17.43 -7.40
CA LYS A 97 -1.47 -18.68 -7.91
C LYS A 97 -0.82 -19.15 -9.22
N ALA A 98 -0.55 -18.26 -10.16
CA ALA A 98 -0.01 -18.62 -11.48
C ALA A 98 1.50 -18.96 -11.47
N LEU A 99 2.25 -18.43 -10.50
CA LEU A 99 3.72 -18.53 -10.46
C LEU A 99 4.23 -19.52 -9.41
N SER A 100 3.42 -19.87 -8.41
CA SER A 100 3.86 -20.68 -7.25
C SER A 100 4.34 -22.09 -7.62
N ASP A 101 3.92 -22.64 -8.75
CA ASP A 101 4.35 -23.98 -9.19
C ASP A 101 5.82 -24.00 -9.62
N GLN A 102 6.38 -22.85 -10.01
CA GLN A 102 7.74 -22.74 -10.55
C GLN A 102 8.67 -21.89 -9.65
N TYR A 103 8.10 -20.92 -8.94
CA TYR A 103 8.85 -19.94 -8.17
C TYR A 103 8.45 -19.96 -6.70
N CYS A 104 9.37 -19.58 -5.82
CA CYS A 104 8.99 -19.09 -4.49
C CYS A 104 8.44 -17.67 -4.65
N VAL A 105 7.14 -17.50 -4.48
CA VAL A 105 6.50 -16.19 -4.54
C VAL A 105 6.32 -15.64 -3.13
N VAL A 106 6.89 -14.46 -2.89
CA VAL A 106 6.74 -13.69 -1.65
C VAL A 106 6.00 -12.39 -1.98
N SER A 107 5.05 -11.99 -1.15
CA SER A 107 4.40 -10.68 -1.25
C SER A 107 4.26 -10.09 0.15
N MET A 108 4.37 -8.78 0.28
CA MET A 108 4.33 -8.10 1.58
C MET A 108 3.47 -6.85 1.55
N ASP A 109 2.88 -6.51 2.69
CA ASP A 109 2.29 -5.21 2.92
C ASP A 109 3.38 -4.21 3.31
N LEU A 110 3.53 -3.13 2.53
CA LEU A 110 4.48 -2.06 2.83
C LEU A 110 4.02 -1.25 4.06
N PRO A 111 4.93 -0.62 4.82
CA PRO A 111 4.59 0.28 5.91
C PRO A 111 3.56 1.34 5.52
N GLY A 112 2.54 1.49 6.35
CA GLY A 112 1.36 2.33 6.14
C GLY A 112 0.23 1.66 5.36
N PHE A 113 0.35 0.38 4.99
CA PHE A 113 -0.63 -0.33 4.18
C PHE A 113 -0.99 -1.70 4.74
N GLY A 114 -2.13 -2.21 4.25
CA GLY A 114 -2.64 -3.54 4.58
C GLY A 114 -2.67 -3.80 6.08
N LEU A 115 -2.05 -4.90 6.51
CA LEU A 115 -1.99 -5.30 7.91
C LEU A 115 -0.66 -4.97 8.62
N THR A 116 0.35 -4.45 7.90
CA THR A 116 1.65 -4.06 8.49
C THR A 116 1.54 -2.86 9.43
N GLY A 117 0.57 -1.97 9.18
CA GLY A 117 0.40 -0.73 9.96
C GLY A 117 1.47 0.33 9.63
N PRO A 118 1.44 1.50 10.30
CA PRO A 118 2.40 2.58 10.08
C PRO A 118 3.79 2.24 10.65
N TYR A 119 4.80 3.03 10.28
CA TYR A 119 6.09 2.99 10.99
C TYR A 119 5.89 3.27 12.49
N VAL A 120 6.61 2.51 13.33
CA VAL A 120 6.56 2.68 14.80
C VAL A 120 7.16 4.02 15.22
N ASP A 121 8.28 4.40 14.60
CA ASP A 121 8.87 5.72 14.79
C ASP A 121 8.17 6.74 13.90
N GLU A 122 7.39 7.63 14.51
CA GLU A 122 6.64 8.69 13.82
C GLU A 122 7.55 9.69 13.07
N SER A 123 8.84 9.78 13.41
CA SER A 123 9.81 10.60 12.69
C SER A 123 10.27 9.98 11.37
N THR A 124 10.03 8.66 11.20
CA THR A 124 10.38 7.95 9.96
C THR A 124 9.50 8.42 8.81
N ARG A 125 10.16 8.99 7.80
CA ARG A 125 9.48 9.46 6.59
C ARG A 125 9.11 8.30 5.67
N TYR A 126 7.94 8.37 5.03
CA TYR A 126 7.54 7.48 3.94
C TYR A 126 8.29 7.82 2.63
N SER A 127 9.62 7.68 2.67
CA SER A 127 10.51 7.87 1.52
C SER A 127 10.75 6.54 0.80
N SER A 128 11.17 6.61 -0.48
CA SER A 128 11.50 5.39 -1.22
C SER A 128 12.73 4.67 -0.65
N GLU A 129 13.60 5.39 0.02
CA GLU A 129 14.79 4.89 0.72
C GLU A 129 14.37 4.06 1.95
N ASN A 130 13.46 4.58 2.77
CA ASN A 130 12.99 3.87 3.97
C ASN A 130 12.14 2.65 3.59
N TYR A 131 11.35 2.74 2.51
CA TYR A 131 10.68 1.57 1.95
C TYR A 131 11.67 0.53 1.42
N ALA A 132 12.74 0.95 0.74
CA ALA A 132 13.76 0.02 0.25
C ALA A 132 14.48 -0.68 1.42
N ALA A 133 14.86 0.06 2.46
CA ALA A 133 15.45 -0.50 3.67
C ALA A 133 14.52 -1.50 4.35
N PHE A 134 13.22 -1.19 4.46
CA PHE A 134 12.23 -2.14 4.97
C PHE A 134 12.17 -3.43 4.15
N VAL A 135 12.16 -3.34 2.80
CA VAL A 135 12.19 -4.52 1.93
C VAL A 135 13.44 -5.36 2.21
N ILE A 136 14.61 -4.72 2.33
CA ILE A 136 15.86 -5.42 2.67
C ILE A 136 15.78 -6.14 4.01
N GLU A 137 15.21 -5.52 5.05
CA GLU A 137 15.05 -6.17 6.35
C GLU A 137 14.11 -7.38 6.27
N VAL A 138 13.03 -7.30 5.48
CA VAL A 138 12.17 -8.47 5.21
C VAL A 138 12.97 -9.58 4.52
N LEU A 139 13.78 -9.26 3.51
CA LEU A 139 14.62 -10.25 2.84
C LEU A 139 15.63 -10.90 3.79
N ASN A 140 16.26 -10.11 4.67
CA ASN A 140 17.20 -10.60 5.69
C ASN A 140 16.51 -11.56 6.66
N HIS A 141 15.34 -11.18 7.17
CA HIS A 141 14.54 -12.01 8.06
C HIS A 141 14.18 -13.36 7.42
N LEU A 142 13.78 -13.33 6.15
CA LEU A 142 13.43 -14.53 5.38
C LEU A 142 14.64 -15.32 4.87
N LYS A 143 15.87 -14.84 5.12
CA LYS A 143 17.14 -15.42 4.62
C LYS A 143 17.15 -15.56 3.09
N LEU A 144 16.71 -14.51 2.41
CA LEU A 144 16.68 -14.39 0.96
C LEU A 144 17.84 -13.48 0.52
N ASP A 145 18.88 -14.09 -0.05
CA ASP A 145 20.09 -13.35 -0.42
C ASP A 145 19.87 -12.52 -1.68
N ARG A 146 19.35 -13.13 -2.75
CA ARG A 146 19.12 -12.45 -4.03
C ARG A 146 17.81 -12.86 -4.67
N VAL A 147 17.00 -11.88 -5.05
CA VAL A 147 15.62 -12.11 -5.52
C VAL A 147 15.31 -11.39 -6.82
N THR A 148 14.30 -11.85 -7.54
CA THR A 148 13.60 -11.05 -8.54
C THR A 148 12.59 -10.16 -7.83
N LEU A 149 12.65 -8.85 -8.08
CA LEU A 149 11.77 -7.88 -7.44
C LEU A 149 10.77 -7.35 -8.46
N ALA A 150 9.48 -7.48 -8.16
CA ALA A 150 8.39 -6.95 -8.97
C ALA A 150 7.58 -5.92 -8.20
N GLY A 151 7.12 -4.87 -8.87
CA GLY A 151 6.32 -3.86 -8.22
C GLY A 151 5.35 -3.11 -9.14
N ASN A 152 4.19 -2.72 -8.58
CA ASN A 152 3.20 -1.89 -9.26
C ASN A 152 3.11 -0.49 -8.65
N SER A 153 3.06 0.56 -9.48
CA SER A 153 2.89 1.95 -9.03
C SER A 153 3.92 2.36 -7.96
N LEU A 154 3.50 2.66 -6.73
CA LEU A 154 4.38 2.87 -5.58
C LEU A 154 5.33 1.70 -5.36
N GLY A 155 4.84 0.45 -5.38
CA GLY A 155 5.67 -0.74 -5.23
C GLY A 155 6.71 -0.86 -6.34
N GLY A 156 6.40 -0.39 -7.55
CA GLY A 156 7.38 -0.26 -8.63
C GLY A 156 8.48 0.74 -8.30
N LYS A 157 8.13 1.89 -7.69
CA LYS A 157 9.10 2.87 -7.18
C LYS A 157 10.05 2.25 -6.17
N VAL A 158 9.48 1.54 -5.20
CA VAL A 158 10.24 0.85 -4.17
C VAL A 158 11.14 -0.19 -4.83
N ALA A 159 10.62 -0.99 -5.77
CA ALA A 159 11.38 -2.04 -6.44
C ALA A 159 12.63 -1.50 -7.16
N TRP A 160 12.48 -0.48 -8.02
CA TRP A 160 13.65 0.06 -8.72
C TRP A 160 14.59 0.81 -7.78
N ARG A 161 14.07 1.46 -6.71
CA ARG A 161 14.92 2.13 -5.72
C ARG A 161 15.73 1.12 -4.91
N THR A 162 15.13 0.00 -4.51
CA THR A 162 15.83 -1.11 -3.85
C THR A 162 16.91 -1.67 -4.76
N ALA A 163 16.62 -1.93 -6.04
CA ALA A 163 17.62 -2.42 -6.99
C ALA A 163 18.79 -1.43 -7.19
N ALA A 164 18.53 -0.13 -7.15
CA ALA A 164 19.57 0.90 -7.28
C ALA A 164 20.42 1.06 -6.01
N LEU A 165 19.85 0.89 -4.82
CA LEU A 165 20.55 1.04 -3.54
C LEU A 165 21.25 -0.26 -3.10
N TYR A 166 20.71 -1.42 -3.47
CA TYR A 166 21.16 -2.76 -3.07
C TYR A 166 21.25 -3.70 -4.30
N PRO A 167 22.08 -3.37 -5.31
CA PRO A 167 22.15 -4.11 -6.57
C PRO A 167 22.55 -5.59 -6.38
N GLU A 168 23.28 -5.92 -5.33
CA GLU A 168 23.66 -7.28 -4.96
C GLU A 168 22.44 -8.14 -4.54
N ARG A 169 21.37 -7.51 -4.05
CA ARG A 169 20.16 -8.17 -3.54
C ARG A 169 19.11 -8.42 -4.61
N VAL A 170 19.24 -7.80 -5.79
CA VAL A 170 18.24 -7.90 -6.87
C VAL A 170 18.87 -8.50 -8.13
N ASN A 171 18.33 -9.61 -8.63
CA ASN A 171 18.81 -10.24 -9.87
C ASN A 171 18.08 -9.75 -11.13
N ARG A 172 16.78 -9.49 -11.01
CA ARG A 172 15.89 -9.06 -12.08
C ARG A 172 14.84 -8.13 -11.50
N LEU A 173 14.38 -7.19 -12.32
CA LEU A 173 13.41 -6.17 -11.93
C LEU A 173 12.20 -6.22 -12.88
N ILE A 174 10.99 -6.27 -12.32
CA ILE A 174 9.72 -6.27 -13.06
C ILE A 174 8.91 -5.05 -12.63
N LEU A 175 8.67 -4.12 -13.56
CA LEU A 175 7.97 -2.86 -13.29
C LEU A 175 6.61 -2.84 -14.01
N VAL A 176 5.53 -2.78 -13.23
CA VAL A 176 4.15 -2.78 -13.77
C VAL A 176 3.52 -1.42 -13.51
N ASP A 177 3.34 -0.58 -14.53
CA ASP A 177 2.79 0.79 -14.35
C ASP A 177 3.46 1.52 -13.17
N SER A 178 4.80 1.47 -13.14
CA SER A 178 5.61 1.92 -12.01
C SER A 178 5.70 3.43 -11.97
N VAL A 179 5.71 3.98 -10.75
CA VAL A 179 6.15 5.36 -10.55
C VAL A 179 7.65 5.45 -10.91
N GLY A 180 7.95 6.21 -11.96
CA GLY A 180 9.30 6.42 -12.48
C GLY A 180 10.06 7.55 -11.78
N TYR A 181 10.95 8.21 -12.54
CA TYR A 181 11.74 9.34 -12.05
C TYR A 181 10.84 10.50 -11.58
N PRO A 182 11.22 11.26 -10.53
CA PRO A 182 10.44 12.40 -10.07
C PRO A 182 10.18 13.38 -11.21
N THR A 183 8.91 13.60 -11.53
CA THR A 183 8.48 14.61 -12.49
C THR A 183 7.56 15.61 -11.79
N THR A 184 7.61 16.86 -12.22
CA THR A 184 6.65 17.88 -11.78
C THR A 184 5.26 17.50 -12.31
N PRO A 185 4.28 17.21 -11.43
CA PRO A 185 2.98 16.76 -11.89
C PRO A 185 2.28 17.90 -12.65
N LYS A 186 1.89 17.66 -13.91
CA LYS A 186 1.13 18.65 -14.70
C LYS A 186 -0.26 18.92 -14.11
N HIS A 187 -0.87 17.93 -13.46
CA HIS A 187 -2.19 18.06 -12.85
C HIS A 187 -2.28 17.21 -11.57
N ILE A 188 -2.50 17.88 -10.43
CA ILE A 188 -2.77 17.22 -9.14
C ILE A 188 -4.28 17.30 -8.89
N PRO A 189 -5.00 16.18 -8.68
CA PRO A 189 -6.41 16.20 -8.34
C PRO A 189 -6.69 17.04 -7.10
N ILE A 190 -7.80 17.79 -7.10
CA ILE A 190 -8.09 18.78 -6.06
C ILE A 190 -8.13 18.19 -4.65
N GLY A 191 -8.60 16.95 -4.49
CA GLY A 191 -8.59 16.25 -3.20
C GLY A 191 -7.19 16.11 -2.59
N PHE A 192 -6.18 15.78 -3.40
CA PHE A 192 -4.78 15.70 -2.94
C PHE A 192 -4.17 17.07 -2.64
N LYS A 193 -4.65 18.13 -3.29
CA LYS A 193 -4.25 19.51 -2.94
C LYS A 193 -4.83 19.92 -1.58
N LEU A 194 -6.12 19.63 -1.37
CA LEU A 194 -6.83 19.98 -0.14
C LEU A 194 -6.30 19.21 1.08
N ALA A 195 -5.92 17.94 0.90
CA ALA A 195 -5.33 17.11 1.96
C ALA A 195 -4.01 17.66 2.53
N LYS A 196 -3.34 18.58 1.83
CA LYS A 196 -2.10 19.23 2.31
C LYS A 196 -2.34 20.29 3.36
N TYR A 197 -3.57 20.79 3.50
CA TYR A 197 -3.88 21.83 4.49
C TYR A 197 -4.18 21.19 5.85
N PRO A 198 -3.49 21.61 6.94
CA PRO A 198 -3.60 20.97 8.25
C PRO A 198 -5.01 21.03 8.83
N MET A 199 -5.81 22.05 8.49
CA MET A 199 -7.21 22.18 8.90
C MET A 199 -8.12 21.10 8.27
N MET A 200 -7.79 20.63 7.07
CA MET A 200 -8.63 19.69 6.31
C MET A 200 -8.22 18.22 6.49
N SER A 201 -6.93 17.96 6.75
CA SER A 201 -6.36 16.61 6.87
C SER A 201 -7.10 15.70 7.87
N PRO A 202 -7.46 16.13 9.11
CA PRO A 202 -8.13 15.25 10.07
C PRO A 202 -9.50 14.73 9.60
N ILE A 203 -10.19 15.52 8.78
CA ILE A 203 -11.51 15.18 8.25
C ILE A 203 -11.35 14.34 6.98
N LEU A 204 -10.51 14.78 6.05
CA LEU A 204 -10.31 14.09 4.76
C LEU A 204 -9.73 12.68 4.92
N ASN A 205 -8.88 12.45 5.93
CA ASN A 205 -8.31 11.12 6.19
C ASN A 205 -9.31 10.14 6.81
N ARG A 206 -10.47 10.62 7.31
CA ARG A 206 -11.52 9.81 7.96
C ARG A 206 -12.79 9.69 7.12
N ILE A 207 -12.75 10.13 5.86
CA ILE A 207 -13.89 10.07 4.95
C ILE A 207 -13.57 9.14 3.79
N LEU A 208 -14.37 8.09 3.63
CA LEU A 208 -14.24 7.13 2.54
C LEU A 208 -15.56 7.03 1.74
N PRO A 209 -15.69 7.76 0.61
CA PRO A 209 -16.88 7.69 -0.22
C PRO A 209 -16.92 6.37 -1.03
N ARG A 210 -17.38 5.29 -0.37
CA ARG A 210 -17.38 3.91 -0.90
C ARG A 210 -17.96 3.80 -2.32
N ASN A 211 -19.09 4.47 -2.56
CA ASN A 211 -19.77 4.50 -3.86
C ASN A 211 -18.89 5.03 -5.01
N VAL A 212 -17.93 5.92 -4.71
CA VAL A 212 -16.99 6.47 -5.69
C VAL A 212 -15.81 5.52 -5.90
N VAL A 213 -15.34 4.88 -4.82
CA VAL A 213 -14.24 3.91 -4.84
C VAL A 213 -14.64 2.65 -5.62
N GLU A 214 -15.83 2.11 -5.37
CA GLU A 214 -16.34 0.90 -6.01
C GLU A 214 -16.65 1.11 -7.50
N LYS A 215 -17.28 2.23 -7.88
CA LYS A 215 -17.64 2.52 -9.28
C LYS A 215 -16.43 2.72 -10.20
N LYS A 216 -15.27 3.13 -9.67
CA LYS A 216 -14.07 3.39 -10.47
C LYS A 216 -13.23 2.14 -10.78
N ARG A 217 -13.45 1.01 -10.10
CA ARG A 217 -12.64 -0.21 -10.27
C ARG A 217 -12.88 -1.00 -11.57
N PHE A 218 -13.95 -0.73 -12.32
CA PHE A 218 -14.28 -1.56 -13.52
C PHE A 218 -14.63 -0.80 -14.81
N LYS A 219 -14.97 0.49 -14.78
CA LYS A 219 -15.52 1.16 -15.98
C LYS A 219 -14.51 1.82 -16.92
N ARG A 220 -13.20 1.85 -16.60
CA ARG A 220 -12.21 2.61 -17.40
C ARG A 220 -10.97 1.86 -17.84
N VAL A 221 -10.77 0.60 -17.44
CA VAL A 221 -9.56 -0.18 -17.82
C VAL A 221 -9.80 -1.04 -19.06
N CYS A 222 -11.06 -1.22 -19.50
CA CYS A 222 -11.39 -1.81 -20.79
C CYS A 222 -12.05 -0.75 -21.69
N ARG A 223 -11.24 0.00 -22.40
CA ARG A 223 -11.56 0.58 -23.71
C ARG A 223 -10.35 0.44 -24.60
#